data_AF-F9DS09-F1
#
_entry.id   AF-F9DS09-F1
#
_cell.length_a   1.000
_cell.length_b   1.000
_cell.length_c   1.000
_cell.angle_alpha   90.00
_cell.angle_beta   90.00
_cell.angle_gamma   90.00
#
_symmetry.space_group_name_H-M   'P 1'
#
loop_
_entity.id
_entity.type
_entity.pdbx_description
1 polymer ?
#
loop_
_entity_poly.entity_id
_entity_poly.type
_entity_poly.pdbx_seq_one_letter_code
_entity_poly.pdbx_strand_id
1 'polypeptide(L)'
;MRLKGNLMAQIFIAFGIAIILGVIFGPSIEVIKPLGDLFLRLIKFIIAPLILASLVVGVASTGDPKQLGRIGVKTVSYYLVTSAIAVAIGLAFAYLISPGKGVNISVPEAAAQVNETDGVIATLLNIIPENSFTALSSGNIL
;
A
#
# COMPACT_ATOMS: atom_id res chain seq x y z
N MET A 1 -1.01 -25.94 20.51
CA MET A 1 0.29 -25.50 21.05
C MET A 1 0.27 -23.99 21.21
N ARG A 2 -0.12 -23.49 22.40
CA ARG A 2 -0.17 -22.03 22.69
C ARG A 2 1.25 -21.53 22.90
N LEU A 3 1.87 -20.96 21.87
CA LEU A 3 3.09 -20.17 22.04
C LEU A 3 2.72 -18.92 22.86
N LYS A 4 2.93 -18.97 24.19
CA LYS A 4 2.78 -17.84 25.13
C LYS A 4 3.93 -16.84 24.95
N GLY A 5 4.03 -16.21 23.78
CA GLY A 5 5.04 -15.18 23.46
C GLY A 5 4.38 -13.91 22.90
N ASN A 6 5.09 -12.78 23.01
CA ASN A 6 4.66 -11.50 22.45
C ASN A 6 4.45 -11.63 20.93
N LEU A 7 3.27 -11.24 20.43
CA LEU A 7 2.87 -11.37 19.02
C LEU A 7 3.83 -10.63 18.08
N MET A 8 4.33 -9.45 18.50
CA MET A 8 5.28 -8.69 17.69
C MET A 8 6.58 -9.47 17.47
N ALA A 9 7.10 -10.11 18.52
CA ALA A 9 8.30 -10.93 18.42
C ALA A 9 8.07 -12.15 17.51
N GLN A 10 6.87 -12.76 17.55
CA GLN A 10 6.53 -13.87 16.67
C GLN A 10 6.52 -13.46 15.19
N ILE A 11 6.00 -12.27 14.86
CA ILE A 11 6.01 -11.76 13.48
C ILE A 11 7.44 -11.56 12.98
N PHE A 12 8.30 -10.92 13.78
CA PHE A 12 9.70 -10.71 13.38
C PHE A 12 10.47 -12.03 13.24
N ILE A 13 10.26 -12.98 14.16
CA ILE A 13 10.88 -14.30 14.08
C ILE A 13 10.39 -15.05 12.83
N ALA A 14 9.08 -15.03 12.54
CA ALA A 14 8.51 -15.67 11.35
C ALA A 14 9.04 -15.03 10.06
N PHE A 15 9.17 -13.71 10.02
CA PHE A 15 9.73 -12.98 8.87
C PHE A 15 11.20 -13.35 8.64
N GLY A 16 12.01 -13.41 9.70
CA GLY A 16 13.40 -13.84 9.62
C GLY A 16 13.54 -15.28 9.12
N ILE A 17 12.74 -16.21 9.67
CA ILE A 17 12.71 -17.60 9.22
C ILE A 17 12.30 -17.69 7.73
N ALA A 18 11.30 -16.92 7.30
CA ALA A 18 10.84 -16.92 5.92
C ALA A 18 11.93 -16.47 4.94
N ILE A 19 12.70 -15.43 5.28
CA ILE A 19 13.85 -14.98 4.47
C ILE A 19 14.92 -16.07 4.37
N ILE A 20 15.29 -16.68 5.51
CA ILE A 20 16.33 -17.73 5.55
C ILE A 20 15.90 -18.93 4.71
N LEU A 21 14.65 -19.38 4.85
CA LEU A 21 14.12 -20.49 4.04
C LEU A 21 14.06 -20.14 2.56
N GLY A 22 13.69 -18.90 2.20
CA GLY A 22 13.68 -18.44 0.81
C GLY A 22 15.07 -18.46 0.16
N VAL A 23 16.10 -18.05 0.90
CA VAL A 23 17.50 -18.07 0.41
C VAL A 23 18.04 -19.49 0.26
N ILE A 24 17.73 -20.40 1.19
CA ILE A 24 18.26 -21.78 1.17
C ILE A 24 17.57 -22.65 0.13
N PHE A 25 16.23 -22.60 0.07
CA PHE A 25 15.43 -23.53 -0.75
C PHE A 25 15.11 -22.99 -2.16
N GLY A 26 15.33 -21.69 -2.41
CA GLY A 26 15.15 -21.09 -3.73
C GLY A 26 13.74 -21.32 -4.31
N PRO A 27 13.60 -21.57 -5.63
CA PRO A 27 12.29 -21.72 -6.30
C PRO A 27 11.40 -22.83 -5.71
N SER A 28 11.99 -23.85 -5.07
CA SER A 28 11.26 -24.97 -4.48
C SER A 28 10.36 -24.57 -3.30
N ILE A 29 10.55 -23.37 -2.73
CA ILE A 29 9.73 -22.82 -1.64
C ILE A 29 8.32 -22.39 -2.11
N GLU A 30 8.06 -22.36 -3.43
CA GLU A 30 6.78 -21.93 -3.99
C GLU A 30 5.57 -22.72 -3.46
N VAL A 31 5.78 -23.94 -2.96
CA VAL A 31 4.75 -24.75 -2.29
C VAL A 31 4.13 -24.04 -1.08
N ILE A 32 4.86 -23.11 -0.45
CA ILE A 32 4.38 -22.31 0.70
C ILE A 32 3.62 -21.05 0.25
N LYS A 33 3.79 -20.60 -1.00
CA LYS A 33 3.15 -19.38 -1.54
C LYS A 33 1.63 -19.35 -1.34
N PRO A 34 0.86 -20.44 -1.53
CA PRO A 34 -0.59 -20.44 -1.29
C PRO A 34 -0.98 -20.01 0.13
N LEU A 35 -0.14 -20.24 1.14
CA LEU A 35 -0.39 -19.80 2.51
C LEU A 35 -0.28 -18.27 2.63
N GLY A 36 0.70 -17.67 1.96
CA GLY A 36 0.83 -16.21 1.86
C GLY A 36 -0.33 -15.60 1.09
N ASP A 37 -0.72 -16.21 -0.03
CA ASP A 37 -1.87 -15.77 -0.82
C ASP A 37 -3.18 -15.84 -0.01
N LEU A 38 -3.37 -16.91 0.77
CA LEU A 38 -4.51 -17.04 1.68
C LEU A 38 -4.52 -15.91 2.72
N PHE A 39 -3.38 -15.63 3.35
CA PHE A 39 -3.26 -14.53 4.31
C PHE A 39 -3.62 -13.17 3.69
N LEU A 40 -3.11 -12.87 2.51
CA LEU A 40 -3.44 -11.64 1.79
C LEU A 40 -4.91 -11.57 1.39
N ARG A 41 -5.53 -12.70 0.99
CA ARG A 41 -6.97 -12.77 0.69
C ARG A 41 -7.81 -12.49 1.93
N LEU A 42 -7.43 -13.02 3.09
CA LEU A 42 -8.12 -12.76 4.36
C LEU A 42 -8.03 -11.28 4.76
N ILE A 43 -6.86 -10.65 4.61
CA ILE A 43 -6.72 -9.21 4.84
C ILE A 43 -7.63 -8.42 3.89
N LYS A 44 -7.57 -8.71 2.57
CA LYS A 44 -8.37 -8.01 1.56
C LYS A 44 -9.88 -8.17 1.78
N PHE A 45 -10.33 -9.34 2.25
CA PHE A 45 -11.73 -9.59 2.58
C PHE A 45 -12.25 -8.68 3.70
N ILE A 46 -11.41 -8.38 4.69
CA ILE A 46 -11.80 -7.54 5.84
C ILE A 46 -11.71 -6.04 5.52
N ILE A 47 -10.78 -5.63 4.66
CA ILE A 47 -10.49 -4.20 4.39
C ILE A 47 -11.74 -3.44 3.89
N ALA A 48 -12.44 -3.95 2.87
CA ALA A 48 -13.53 -3.18 2.25
C ALA A 48 -14.72 -2.90 3.21
N PRO A 49 -15.28 -3.90 3.94
CA PRO A 49 -16.31 -3.64 4.94
C PRO A 49 -15.84 -2.73 6.08
N LEU A 50 -14.59 -2.91 6.53
CA LEU A 50 -14.02 -2.16 7.64
C LEU A 50 -13.86 -0.67 7.30
N ILE A 51 -13.35 -0.34 6.10
CA ILE A 51 -13.22 1.05 5.65
C ILE A 51 -14.59 1.69 5.52
N LEU A 52 -15.56 1.04 4.87
CA LEU A 52 -16.91 1.57 4.70
C LEU A 52 -17.56 1.88 6.07
N ALA A 53 -17.56 0.91 6.98
CA ALA A 53 -18.14 1.08 8.31
C ALA A 53 -17.40 2.17 9.10
N SER A 54 -16.07 2.18 9.08
CA SER A 54 -15.26 3.18 9.78
C SER A 54 -15.50 4.59 9.26
N LEU A 55 -15.61 4.77 7.94
CA LEU A 55 -15.88 6.07 7.33
C LEU A 55 -17.30 6.54 7.65
N VAL A 56 -18.31 5.68 7.51
CA VAL A 56 -19.71 6.02 7.84
C VAL A 56 -19.84 6.44 9.30
N VAL A 57 -19.30 5.65 10.23
CA VAL A 57 -19.32 5.99 11.67
C VAL A 57 -18.49 7.23 11.98
N GLY A 58 -17.33 7.40 11.34
CA GLY A 58 -16.47 8.58 11.53
C GLY A 58 -17.13 9.89 11.06
N VAL A 59 -17.78 9.85 9.89
CA VAL A 59 -18.51 11.00 9.34
C VAL A 59 -19.76 11.29 10.18
N ALA A 60 -20.55 10.27 10.50
CA ALA A 60 -21.77 10.41 11.29
C ALA A 60 -21.52 10.94 12.72
N SER A 61 -20.42 10.52 13.36
CA SER A 61 -20.06 10.96 14.72
C SER A 61 -19.58 12.41 14.79
N THR A 62 -19.04 12.96 13.70
CA THR A 62 -18.62 14.37 13.65
C THR A 62 -19.82 15.31 13.53
N GLY A 63 -20.85 14.91 12.78
CA GLY A 63 -22.13 15.64 12.63
C GLY A 63 -22.07 16.98 11.88
N ASP A 64 -20.89 17.64 11.80
CA ASP A 64 -20.69 18.95 11.17
C ASP A 64 -19.82 18.83 9.89
N PRO A 65 -20.38 19.08 8.70
CA PRO A 65 -19.65 19.07 7.43
C PRO A 65 -18.47 20.04 7.38
N LYS A 66 -18.53 21.19 8.08
CA LYS A 66 -17.43 22.17 8.07
C LYS A 66 -16.20 21.65 8.81
N GLN A 67 -16.42 20.90 9.89
CA GLN A 67 -15.33 20.27 10.63
C GLN A 67 -14.67 19.16 9.81
N LEU A 68 -15.46 18.34 9.12
CA LEU A 68 -14.96 17.33 8.18
C LEU A 68 -14.08 17.95 7.08
N GLY A 69 -14.54 19.03 6.44
CA GLY A 69 -13.75 19.74 5.44
C GLY A 69 -12.43 20.28 5.99
N ARG A 70 -12.43 20.85 7.21
CA ARG A 70 -11.22 21.34 7.86
C ARG A 70 -10.23 20.21 8.19
N ILE A 71 -10.73 19.07 8.65
CA ILE A 71 -9.89 17.88 8.91
C ILE A 71 -9.30 17.38 7.59
N GLY A 72 -10.13 17.25 6.54
CA GLY A 72 -9.69 16.82 5.21
C GLY A 72 -8.56 17.69 4.65
N VAL A 73 -8.73 19.02 4.65
CA VAL A 73 -7.69 19.95 4.16
C VAL A 73 -6.40 19.86 4.98
N LYS A 74 -6.50 19.74 6.31
CA LYS A 74 -5.33 19.54 7.18
C LYS A 74 -4.61 18.24 6.85
N THR A 75 -5.35 17.15 6.66
CA THR A 75 -4.79 15.83 6.33
C THR A 75 -4.12 15.83 4.96
N VAL A 76 -4.76 16.39 3.93
CA VAL A 76 -4.18 16.50 2.58
C VAL A 76 -2.91 17.34 2.60
N SER A 77 -2.94 18.51 3.27
CA SER A 77 -1.77 19.38 3.40
C SER A 77 -0.63 18.67 4.14
N TYR A 78 -0.96 17.94 5.21
CA TYR A 78 0.00 17.15 5.97
C TYR A 78 0.65 16.06 5.10
N TYR A 79 -0.13 15.30 4.34
CA TYR A 79 0.41 14.27 3.44
C TYR A 79 1.27 14.87 2.33
N LEU A 80 0.84 15.98 1.70
CA LEU A 80 1.65 16.63 0.66
C LEU A 80 3.01 17.09 1.18
N VAL A 81 3.04 17.73 2.36
CA VAL A 81 4.30 18.20 2.97
C VAL A 81 5.18 17.02 3.38
N THR A 82 4.63 16.02 4.05
CA THR A 82 5.42 14.86 4.52
C THR A 82 5.91 14.01 3.36
N SER A 83 5.11 13.80 2.31
CA SER A 83 5.53 13.12 1.09
C SER A 83 6.62 13.90 0.34
N ALA A 84 6.50 15.22 0.22
CA ALA A 84 7.53 16.05 -0.40
C ALA A 84 8.87 15.94 0.36
N ILE A 85 8.84 15.98 1.69
CA ILE A 85 10.03 15.78 2.54
C ILE A 85 10.60 14.37 2.33
N ALA A 86 9.76 13.33 2.34
CA ALA A 86 10.20 11.95 2.12
C ALA A 86 10.87 11.77 0.75
N VAL A 87 10.31 12.34 -0.32
CA VAL A 87 10.91 12.31 -1.66
C VAL A 87 12.23 13.06 -1.70
N ALA A 88 12.30 14.25 -1.09
CA ALA A 88 13.53 15.03 -1.03
C ALA A 88 14.67 14.26 -0.33
N ILE A 89 14.35 13.62 0.81
CA ILE A 89 15.30 12.77 1.54
C ILE A 89 15.70 11.57 0.68
N GLY A 90 14.74 10.85 0.10
CA GLY A 90 15.00 9.69 -0.76
C GLY A 90 15.91 10.03 -1.94
N LEU A 91 15.68 11.19 -2.58
CA LEU A 91 16.50 11.67 -3.69
C LEU A 91 17.89 12.09 -3.23
N ALA A 92 18.01 12.74 -2.06
CA ALA A 92 19.30 13.10 -1.49
C ALA A 92 20.17 11.85 -1.21
N PHE A 93 19.58 10.82 -0.60
CA PHE A 93 20.27 9.55 -0.38
C PHE A 93 20.59 8.81 -1.68
N ALA A 94 19.66 8.80 -2.64
CA ALA A 94 19.89 8.21 -3.95
C ALA A 94 21.06 8.89 -4.68
N TYR A 95 21.17 10.21 -4.61
CA TYR A 95 22.30 10.94 -5.19
C TYR A 95 23.61 10.62 -4.46
N LEU A 96 23.60 10.59 -3.12
CA LEU A 96 24.80 10.36 -2.31
C LEU A 96 25.35 8.94 -2.45
N ILE A 97 24.48 7.93 -2.38
CA ILE A 97 24.87 6.51 -2.48
C ILE A 97 25.04 6.10 -3.95
N SER A 98 24.31 6.76 -4.86
CA SER A 98 24.30 6.47 -6.30
C SER A 98 24.11 4.96 -6.59
N PRO A 99 23.05 4.32 -6.06
CA PRO A 99 22.82 2.89 -6.26
C PRO A 99 22.63 2.60 -7.76
N GLY A 100 23.49 1.76 -8.33
CA GLY A 100 23.47 1.41 -9.76
C GLY A 100 24.68 1.87 -10.57
N LYS A 101 25.57 2.71 -10.02
CA LYS A 101 26.85 3.02 -10.68
C LYS A 101 27.65 1.73 -10.90
N GLY A 102 27.93 1.41 -12.17
CA GLY A 102 28.69 0.21 -12.57
C GLY A 102 27.83 -1.02 -12.90
N VAL A 103 26.50 -0.95 -12.78
CA VAL A 103 25.61 -2.05 -13.18
C VAL A 103 25.20 -1.85 -14.64
N ASN A 104 25.71 -2.71 -15.53
CA ASN A 104 25.38 -2.66 -16.95
C ASN A 104 24.19 -3.59 -17.23
N ILE A 105 22.97 -3.08 -17.03
CA ILE A 105 21.74 -3.80 -17.37
C ILE A 105 21.35 -3.40 -18.79
N SER A 106 21.45 -4.33 -19.74
CA SER A 106 20.87 -4.17 -21.07
C SER A 106 19.34 -4.20 -20.95
N VAL A 107 18.71 -3.03 -20.90
CA VAL A 107 17.25 -2.90 -20.87
C VAL A 107 16.73 -3.07 -22.30
N PRO A 108 15.93 -4.11 -22.61
CA PRO A 108 15.29 -4.24 -23.92
C PRO A 108 14.35 -3.06 -24.16
N GLU A 109 14.39 -2.42 -25.33
CA GLU A 109 13.52 -1.28 -25.69
C GLU A 109 12.02 -1.56 -25.52
N ALA A 110 11.61 -2.82 -25.62
CA ALA A 110 10.22 -3.26 -25.39
C ALA A 110 9.73 -3.11 -23.93
N ALA A 111 10.64 -2.91 -22.96
CA ALA A 111 10.29 -2.81 -21.54
C ALA A 111 9.94 -1.37 -21.09
N ALA A 112 10.18 -0.36 -21.93
CA ALA A 112 9.86 1.04 -21.63
C ALA A 112 8.44 1.40 -22.08
N GLN A 113 7.43 0.58 -21.73
CA GLN A 113 6.05 1.03 -21.82
C GLN A 113 5.80 2.00 -20.66
N VAL A 114 5.91 3.30 -20.96
CA VAL A 114 5.42 4.35 -20.07
C VAL A 114 3.91 4.22 -20.05
N ASN A 115 3.37 3.69 -18.95
CA ASN A 115 1.93 3.75 -18.70
C ASN A 115 1.59 5.23 -18.52
N GLU A 116 0.96 5.84 -19.53
CA GLU A 116 0.44 7.20 -19.38
C GLU A 116 -0.58 7.19 -18.24
N THR A 117 -0.39 8.09 -17.29
CA THR A 117 -1.37 8.31 -16.23
C THR A 117 -2.55 9.09 -16.82
N ASP A 118 -3.78 8.72 -16.47
CA ASP A 118 -5.03 9.36 -16.92
C ASP A 118 -5.14 10.86 -16.57
N GLY A 119 -4.13 11.42 -15.90
CA GLY A 119 -4.04 12.80 -15.49
C GLY A 119 -4.76 13.08 -14.17
N VAL A 120 -4.51 14.28 -13.64
CA VAL A 120 -5.10 14.73 -12.36
C VAL A 120 -6.62 14.86 -12.47
N ILE A 121 -7.13 15.35 -13.61
CA ILE A 121 -8.57 15.56 -13.81
C ILE A 121 -9.31 14.23 -13.79
N ALA A 122 -8.84 13.22 -14.52
CA ALA A 122 -9.48 11.90 -14.49
C ALA A 122 -9.44 11.26 -13.10
N THR A 123 -8.31 11.43 -12.38
CA THR A 123 -8.19 10.95 -10.99
C THR A 123 -9.24 11.61 -10.09
N LEU A 124 -9.45 12.93 -10.21
CA LEU A 124 -10.46 13.66 -9.43
C LEU A 124 -11.89 13.23 -9.79
N LEU A 125 -12.15 12.93 -11.07
CA LEU A 125 -13.47 12.44 -11.51
C LEU A 125 -13.75 11.04 -10.94
N ASN A 126 -12.73 10.17 -10.90
CA ASN A 126 -12.86 8.80 -10.40
C ASN A 126 -13.07 8.70 -8.87
N ILE A 127 -12.89 9.80 -8.11
CA ILE A 127 -13.23 9.86 -6.68
C ILE A 127 -14.75 9.71 -6.44
N ILE A 128 -15.57 10.12 -7.41
CA ILE A 128 -17.02 9.98 -7.33
C ILE A 128 -17.42 8.79 -8.21
N PRO A 129 -17.65 7.60 -7.64
CA PRO A 129 -17.96 6.43 -8.45
C PRO A 129 -19.36 6.55 -9.07
N GLU A 130 -19.51 6.06 -10.31
CA GLU A 130 -20.82 5.94 -10.97
C GLU A 130 -21.76 4.99 -10.20
N ASN A 131 -21.20 3.98 -9.51
CA ASN A 131 -21.94 3.02 -8.70
C ASN A 131 -21.14 2.61 -7.45
N SER A 132 -21.70 2.86 -6.27
CA SER A 132 -21.04 2.57 -4.98
C SER A 132 -20.82 1.08 -4.72
N PHE A 133 -21.72 0.20 -5.16
CA PHE A 133 -21.57 -1.25 -4.99
C PHE A 133 -20.45 -1.80 -5.87
N THR A 134 -20.38 -1.34 -7.12
CA THR A 134 -19.31 -1.73 -8.03
C THR A 134 -17.95 -1.26 -7.49
N ALA A 135 -17.84 -0.03 -6.99
CA ALA A 135 -16.61 0.49 -6.38
C ALA A 135 -16.14 -0.37 -5.19
N LEU A 136 -17.06 -0.72 -4.26
CA LEU A 136 -16.77 -1.58 -3.12
C LEU A 136 -16.32 -3.00 -3.53
N SER A 137 -16.98 -3.61 -4.52
CA SER A 137 -16.66 -4.98 -4.97
C SER A 137 -15.36 -5.08 -5.78
N SER A 138 -15.01 -4.02 -6.52
CA SER A 138 -13.79 -3.94 -7.32
C SER A 138 -12.58 -3.52 -6.49
N GLY A 139 -12.78 -3.17 -5.22
CA GLY A 139 -11.72 -2.68 -4.35
C GLY A 139 -11.25 -1.28 -4.73
N ASN A 140 -12.06 -0.50 -5.46
CA ASN A 140 -11.80 0.92 -5.62
C ASN A 140 -12.14 1.63 -4.30
N ILE A 141 -11.10 1.99 -3.54
CA ILE A 141 -11.21 2.61 -2.22
C ILE A 141 -11.38 4.14 -2.32
N LEU A 142 -11.07 4.72 -3.48
CA LEU A 142 -11.13 6.16 -3.73
C LEU A 142 -12.40 6.53 -4.49
#